data_AF-A0A1B6MPD9-F1
#
_entry.id   AF-A0A1B6MPD9-F1
#
_cell.length_a   1.000
_cell.length_b   1.000
_cell.length_c   1.000
_cell.angle_alpha   90.00
_cell.angle_beta   90.00
_cell.angle_gamma   90.00
#
_symmetry.space_group_name_H-M   'P 1'
#
loop_
_entity.id
_entity.type
_entity.pdbx_description
1 polymer ?
#
loop_
_entity_poly.entity_id
_entity_poly.type
_entity_poly.pdbx_seq_one_letter_code
_entity_poly.pdbx_strand_id
1 'polypeptide(L)'
;HTVRLSKKGLLEDVRPVDRVTHGKSVSLGNQDHFIRLTSLQYYDEKFPANELLAALKFFSTEISAKGKFGTFKPAFNWGKYDINHLRTVLLNVCEKCISILEKEPRMLRLATPVYILGDLHGNYPDLVTFEQVLWHLGLSLNPCSLLFLGDYVDRGAYGVEIVAYLFAQKVKNPTKMFMLRGNHEIRQIQKAFTFYLDCQRRFGEEHHVEVWNTVNRVFDVMPLAAVIDNKLFCCHRGSR
;
A
#
# COMPACT_ATOMS: atom_id res chain seq x y z
N HIS A 1 23.89 -4.26 -15.97
CA HIS A 1 24.16 -3.62 -14.67
C HIS A 1 24.30 -4.70 -13.62
N THR A 2 25.37 -4.69 -12.84
CA THR A 2 25.53 -5.62 -11.71
C THR A 2 25.27 -4.83 -10.44
N VAL A 3 24.21 -5.18 -9.71
CA VAL A 3 23.88 -4.58 -8.41
C VAL A 3 24.34 -5.55 -7.34
N ARG A 4 25.28 -5.14 -6.48
CA ARG A 4 25.61 -5.87 -5.26
C ARG A 4 24.78 -5.30 -4.11
N LEU A 5 23.99 -6.17 -3.49
CA LEU A 5 23.21 -5.85 -2.29
C LEU A 5 24.00 -6.30 -1.05
N SER A 6 24.12 -5.42 -0.05
CA SER A 6 24.58 -5.83 1.28
C SER A 6 23.49 -6.65 1.99
N LYS A 7 23.87 -7.50 2.97
CA LYS A 7 22.96 -8.38 3.74
C LYS A 7 21.84 -7.65 4.50
N LYS A 8 21.77 -6.32 4.43
CA LYS A 8 20.73 -5.46 5.01
C LYS A 8 19.89 -4.69 3.97
N GLY A 9 20.06 -4.96 2.67
CA GLY A 9 19.21 -4.40 1.62
C GLY A 9 19.44 -2.92 1.26
N LEU A 10 20.53 -2.29 1.73
CA LEU A 10 20.91 -0.94 1.33
C LEU A 10 21.95 -0.97 0.17
N LEU A 11 21.84 -0.04 -0.77
CA LEU A 11 22.73 0.15 -1.92
C LEU A 11 24.04 0.81 -1.48
N GLU A 12 25.19 0.18 -1.77
CA GLU A 12 26.52 0.72 -1.40
C GLU A 12 27.36 1.26 -2.57
N ASP A 13 27.16 0.83 -3.83
CA ASP A 13 27.91 1.40 -4.97
C ASP A 13 27.25 1.06 -6.32
N VAL A 14 27.15 2.03 -7.23
CA VAL A 14 26.66 1.83 -8.61
C VAL A 14 27.76 2.28 -9.57
N ARG A 15 28.45 1.32 -10.19
CA ARG A 15 29.39 1.61 -11.28
C ARG A 15 28.79 1.23 -12.64
N PRO A 16 28.86 2.11 -13.65
CA PRO A 16 28.56 1.73 -15.02
C PRO A 16 29.57 0.69 -15.49
N VAL A 17 29.09 -0.42 -16.07
CA VAL A 17 29.97 -1.38 -16.74
C VAL A 17 30.18 -0.86 -18.16
N ASP A 18 31.44 -0.67 -18.53
CA ASP A 18 31.85 -0.20 -19.84
C ASP A 18 31.36 -1.09 -20.98
N ARG A 19 31.16 -0.43 -22.12
CA ARG A 19 30.53 -0.86 -23.38
C ARG A 19 30.83 -2.32 -23.79
N VAL A 20 29.78 -3.14 -23.84
CA VAL A 20 29.76 -4.37 -24.66
C VAL A 20 29.14 -4.00 -26.01
N THR A 21 29.95 -4.04 -27.07
CA THR A 21 29.58 -3.55 -28.41
C THR A 21 28.78 -4.54 -29.27
N HIS A 22 28.52 -5.77 -28.82
CA HIS A 22 27.77 -6.78 -29.61
C HIS A 22 26.79 -7.60 -28.77
N GLY A 23 25.72 -6.98 -28.28
CA GLY A 23 24.54 -7.68 -27.76
C GLY A 23 23.35 -7.46 -28.67
N LYS A 24 22.88 -8.49 -29.39
CA LYS A 24 21.58 -8.44 -30.06
C LYS A 24 20.50 -8.29 -28.99
N SER A 25 19.72 -7.21 -29.07
CA SER A 25 18.52 -7.03 -28.27
C SER A 25 17.51 -8.11 -28.65
N VAL A 26 17.13 -8.94 -27.68
CA VAL A 26 15.95 -9.81 -27.82
C VAL A 26 14.74 -8.89 -27.77
N SER A 27 14.10 -8.66 -28.92
CA SER A 27 12.78 -8.06 -28.97
C SER A 27 11.77 -9.08 -28.43
N LEU A 28 11.50 -9.00 -27.13
CA LEU A 28 10.29 -9.58 -26.55
C LEU A 28 9.10 -8.94 -27.25
N GLY A 29 8.28 -9.80 -27.85
CA GLY A 29 7.09 -9.42 -28.61
C GLY A 29 6.18 -8.52 -27.80
N ASN A 30 5.44 -7.70 -28.53
CA ASN A 30 4.56 -6.63 -28.06
C ASN A 30 3.29 -7.18 -27.39
N GLN A 31 3.43 -7.98 -26.34
CA GLN A 31 2.33 -8.51 -25.53
C GLN A 31 2.78 -8.63 -24.07
N ASP A 32 2.66 -7.55 -23.31
CA ASP A 32 2.38 -7.61 -21.87
C ASP A 32 1.77 -6.29 -21.43
N HIS A 33 0.45 -6.32 -21.21
CA HIS A 33 -0.38 -5.20 -20.77
C HIS A 33 -0.19 -4.90 -19.26
N PHE A 34 1.06 -4.85 -18.78
CA PHE A 34 1.36 -4.68 -17.35
C PHE A 34 2.35 -3.53 -17.12
N ILE A 35 1.87 -2.50 -16.42
CA ILE A 35 2.70 -1.38 -15.96
C ILE A 35 3.52 -1.88 -14.77
N ARG A 36 4.67 -2.53 -15.02
CA ARG A 36 5.72 -2.63 -14.02
C ARG A 36 6.33 -1.25 -13.83
N LEU A 37 6.37 -0.75 -12.59
CA LEU A 37 7.20 0.42 -12.28
C LEU A 37 8.63 0.12 -12.70
N THR A 38 9.29 1.09 -13.35
CA THR A 38 10.70 0.95 -13.68
C THR A 38 11.50 0.78 -12.38
N SER A 39 12.57 -0.03 -12.39
CA SER A 39 13.38 -0.27 -11.18
C SER A 39 13.85 1.06 -10.55
N LEU A 40 14.10 2.08 -11.37
CA LEU A 40 14.45 3.42 -10.91
C LEU A 40 13.34 4.06 -10.07
N GLN A 41 12.09 4.04 -10.55
CA GLN A 41 10.93 4.57 -9.82
C GLN A 41 10.54 3.73 -8.60
N TYR A 42 10.79 2.42 -8.65
CA TYR A 42 10.51 1.51 -7.54
C TYR A 42 11.41 1.79 -6.32
N TYR A 43 12.67 2.15 -6.56
CA TYR A 43 13.65 2.48 -5.52
C TYR A 43 13.82 3.98 -5.26
N ASP A 44 13.16 4.84 -6.03
CA ASP A 44 13.20 6.28 -5.80
C ASP A 44 12.49 6.63 -4.49
N GLU A 45 13.24 7.20 -3.55
CA GLU A 45 12.72 7.65 -2.26
C GLU A 45 11.69 8.77 -2.41
N LYS A 46 11.76 9.55 -3.50
CA LYS A 46 10.80 10.61 -3.83
C LYS A 46 9.53 10.10 -4.48
N PHE A 47 9.42 8.79 -4.73
CA PHE A 47 8.18 8.22 -5.24
C PHE A 47 7.10 8.29 -4.15
N PRO A 48 5.89 8.84 -4.43
CA PRO A 48 4.89 9.10 -3.39
C PRO A 48 4.51 7.88 -2.54
N ALA A 49 4.53 6.68 -3.11
CA ALA A 49 4.26 5.46 -2.34
C ALA A 49 5.40 5.12 -1.36
N ASN A 50 6.67 5.34 -1.75
CA ASN A 50 7.81 5.09 -0.87
C ASN A 50 7.87 6.11 0.26
N GLU A 51 7.58 7.37 -0.03
CA GLU A 51 7.47 8.46 0.95
C GLU A 51 6.36 8.18 1.96
N LEU A 52 5.18 7.74 1.49
CA LEU A 52 4.07 7.36 2.37
C LEU A 52 4.42 6.16 3.28
N LEU A 53 5.09 5.13 2.73
CA LEU A 53 5.55 3.99 3.52
C LEU A 53 6.62 4.39 4.55
N ALA A 54 7.50 5.34 4.23
CA ALA A 54 8.47 5.87 5.18
C ALA A 54 7.78 6.64 6.33
N ALA A 55 6.76 7.45 6.00
CA ALA A 55 5.93 8.14 6.99
C ALA A 55 5.24 7.16 7.94
N LEU A 56 4.68 6.07 7.40
CA LEU A 56 4.01 5.03 8.17
C LEU A 56 4.96 4.21 9.05
N LYS A 57 6.19 3.96 8.58
CA LYS A 57 7.26 3.37 9.41
C LYS A 57 7.68 4.30 10.54
N PHE A 58 7.76 5.60 10.28
CA PHE A 58 7.97 6.58 11.34
C PHE A 58 6.83 6.52 12.36
N PHE A 59 5.57 6.45 11.92
CA PHE A 59 4.40 6.31 12.80
C PHE A 59 4.47 5.07 13.69
N SER A 60 4.82 3.90 13.15
CA SER A 60 4.85 2.64 13.89
C SER A 60 6.03 2.51 14.86
N THR A 61 7.14 3.19 14.60
CA THR A 61 8.39 3.00 15.34
C THR A 61 8.44 3.87 16.60
N GLU A 62 8.80 3.25 17.73
CA GLU A 62 9.14 3.99 18.95
C GLU A 62 10.52 4.65 18.79
N ILE A 63 10.61 5.94 19.11
CA ILE A 63 11.88 6.68 19.08
C ILE A 63 12.20 7.09 20.52
N SER A 64 13.20 6.42 21.09
CA SER A 64 13.78 6.76 22.39
C SER A 64 15.23 7.19 22.19
N ALA A 65 15.46 8.50 22.15
CA ALA A 65 16.81 9.04 22.07
C ALA A 65 17.50 8.91 23.45
N LYS A 66 18.54 8.08 23.54
CA LYS A 66 19.39 7.98 24.74
C LYS A 66 20.27 9.24 24.85
N GLY A 67 19.80 10.28 25.53
CA GLY A 67 20.58 11.49 25.84
C GLY A 67 19.78 12.59 26.56
N LYS A 68 20.48 13.53 27.22
CA LYS A 68 19.88 14.61 28.07
C LYS A 68 18.95 15.60 27.34
N PHE A 69 18.91 15.57 26.00
CA PHE A 69 18.00 16.35 25.13
C PHE A 69 17.23 15.45 24.15
N GLY A 70 17.03 14.18 24.51
CA GLY A 70 16.38 13.21 23.64
C GLY A 70 14.91 13.56 23.39
N THR A 71 14.50 13.54 22.13
CA THR A 71 13.08 13.55 21.76
C THR A 71 12.52 12.15 21.99
N PHE A 72 11.46 12.05 22.81
CA PHE A 72 10.71 10.82 23.01
C PHE A 72 9.45 10.85 22.16
N LYS A 73 9.25 9.81 21.35
CA LYS A 73 8.02 9.62 20.57
C LYS A 73 7.55 8.16 20.77
N PRO A 74 6.35 7.94 21.33
CA PRO A 74 5.80 6.61 21.50
C PRO A 74 5.45 5.98 20.14
N ALA A 75 5.40 4.65 20.09
CA ALA A 75 4.91 3.92 18.92
C ALA A 75 3.45 4.29 18.59
N PHE A 76 3.08 4.17 17.31
CA PHE A 76 1.74 4.50 16.78
C PHE A 76 1.30 5.94 17.07
N ASN A 77 2.26 6.87 16.98
CA ASN A 77 2.01 8.29 17.18
C ASN A 77 2.71 9.12 16.09
N TRP A 78 2.07 10.16 15.58
CA TRP A 78 2.68 11.02 14.55
C TRP A 78 3.68 12.05 15.12
N GLY A 79 3.68 12.31 16.43
CA GLY A 79 4.61 13.23 17.07
C GLY A 79 4.60 14.61 16.39
N LYS A 80 5.78 15.07 15.93
CA LYS A 80 5.96 16.33 15.21
C LYS A 80 5.95 16.19 13.68
N TYR A 81 5.39 15.10 13.15
CA TYR A 81 5.34 14.89 11.70
C TYR A 81 4.41 15.89 11.01
N ASP A 82 4.77 16.34 9.82
CA ASP A 82 3.95 17.26 9.04
C ASP A 82 2.75 16.54 8.41
N ILE A 83 1.57 16.75 9.00
CA ILE A 83 0.30 16.19 8.56
C ILE A 83 -0.12 16.75 7.20
N ASN A 84 0.23 17.98 6.86
CA ASN A 84 -0.12 18.58 5.56
C ASN A 84 0.67 17.93 4.43
N HIS A 85 1.93 17.60 4.72
CA HIS A 85 2.74 16.80 3.83
C HIS A 85 2.17 15.37 3.68
N LEU A 86 1.81 14.69 4.79
CA LEU A 86 1.16 13.38 4.76
C LEU A 86 -0.10 13.38 3.86
N ARG A 87 -0.95 14.40 4.01
CA ARG A 87 -2.16 14.61 3.20
C ARG A 87 -1.81 14.64 1.71
N THR A 88 -0.86 15.51 1.33
CA THR A 88 -0.49 15.72 -0.07
C THR A 88 0.02 14.43 -0.72
N VAL A 89 0.88 13.70 -0.01
CA VAL A 89 1.40 12.41 -0.49
C VAL A 89 0.29 11.37 -0.60
N LEU A 90 -0.61 11.29 0.39
CA LEU A 90 -1.75 10.38 0.37
C LEU A 90 -2.68 10.62 -0.83
N LEU A 91 -3.02 11.89 -1.12
CA LEU A 91 -3.86 12.25 -2.26
C LEU A 91 -3.20 11.82 -3.59
N ASN A 92 -1.90 12.08 -3.74
CA ASN A 92 -1.14 11.65 -4.92
C ASN A 92 -1.11 10.13 -5.09
N VAL A 93 -0.97 9.37 -4.00
CA VAL A 93 -1.04 7.91 -4.01
C VAL A 93 -2.44 7.43 -4.40
N CYS A 94 -3.49 8.08 -3.92
CA CYS A 94 -4.87 7.73 -4.28
C CYS A 94 -5.13 7.86 -5.79
N GLU A 95 -4.73 8.96 -6.43
CA GLU A 95 -4.91 9.14 -7.88
C GLU A 95 -4.17 8.07 -8.70
N LYS A 96 -2.96 7.70 -8.27
CA LYS A 96 -2.21 6.59 -8.89
C LYS A 96 -2.89 5.25 -8.67
N CYS A 97 -3.43 5.03 -7.47
CA CYS A 97 -4.15 3.81 -7.13
C CYS A 97 -5.42 3.66 -7.99
N ILE A 98 -6.18 4.74 -8.18
CA ILE A 98 -7.35 4.78 -9.08
C ILE A 98 -6.94 4.38 -10.49
N SER A 99 -5.89 4.99 -11.04
CA SER A 99 -5.39 4.70 -12.39
C SER A 99 -4.96 3.24 -12.61
N ILE A 100 -4.63 2.53 -11.53
CA ILE A 100 -4.28 1.10 -11.54
C ILE A 100 -5.55 0.26 -11.43
N LEU A 101 -6.39 0.52 -10.42
CA LEU A 101 -7.60 -0.25 -10.13
C LEU A 101 -8.64 -0.16 -11.25
N GLU A 102 -8.75 0.98 -11.94
CA GLU A 102 -9.64 1.14 -13.10
C GLU A 102 -9.29 0.21 -14.27
N LYS A 103 -8.03 -0.24 -14.35
CA LYS A 103 -7.57 -1.19 -15.36
C LYS A 103 -7.79 -2.64 -14.93
N GLU A 104 -8.11 -2.86 -13.67
CA GLU A 104 -8.39 -4.20 -13.14
C GLU A 104 -9.85 -4.58 -13.37
N PRO A 105 -10.13 -5.85 -13.74
CA PRO A 105 -11.51 -6.29 -13.90
C PRO A 105 -12.21 -6.31 -12.53
N ARG A 106 -13.53 -6.07 -12.53
CA ARG A 106 -14.35 -6.16 -11.30
C ARG A 106 -14.30 -7.53 -10.63
N MET A 107 -14.03 -8.57 -11.41
CA MET A 107 -13.75 -9.93 -10.95
C MET A 107 -12.30 -10.28 -11.31
N LEU A 108 -11.43 -10.30 -10.31
CA LEU A 108 -10.03 -10.66 -10.47
C LEU A 108 -9.89 -12.15 -10.78
N ARG A 109 -8.90 -12.50 -11.60
CA ARG A 109 -8.49 -13.88 -11.83
C ARG A 109 -7.05 -14.04 -11.38
N LEU A 110 -6.84 -14.83 -10.34
CA LEU A 110 -5.55 -15.00 -9.69
C LEU A 110 -5.07 -16.44 -9.83
N ALA A 111 -3.75 -16.62 -9.83
CA ALA A 111 -3.11 -17.93 -9.82
C ALA A 111 -2.37 -18.15 -8.50
N THR A 112 -2.35 -19.38 -8.00
CA THR A 112 -1.55 -19.73 -6.83
C THR A 112 -0.05 -19.59 -7.08
N PRO A 113 0.77 -19.28 -6.04
CA PRO A 113 0.40 -19.14 -4.63
C PRO A 113 -0.09 -17.73 -4.23
N VAL A 114 -1.16 -17.67 -3.43
CA VAL A 114 -1.79 -16.42 -2.94
C VAL A 114 -2.09 -16.54 -1.44
N TYR A 115 -1.70 -15.53 -0.65
CA TYR A 115 -2.18 -15.35 0.72
C TYR A 115 -3.48 -14.55 0.72
N ILE A 116 -4.51 -15.10 1.36
CA ILE A 116 -5.81 -14.45 1.51
C ILE A 116 -5.89 -13.83 2.90
N LEU A 117 -6.11 -12.52 2.96
CA LEU A 117 -6.16 -11.73 4.19
C LEU A 117 -7.59 -11.20 4.37
N GLY A 118 -8.16 -11.44 5.55
CA GLY A 118 -9.49 -10.98 5.93
C GLY A 118 -9.49 -9.56 6.49
N ASP A 119 -10.55 -9.25 7.23
CA ASP A 119 -10.82 -7.92 7.77
C ASP A 119 -9.70 -7.39 8.66
N LEU A 120 -9.39 -6.09 8.53
CA LEU A 120 -8.40 -5.41 9.38
C LEU A 120 -9.06 -4.48 10.42
N HIS A 121 -10.26 -3.94 10.14
CA HIS A 121 -11.06 -3.12 11.07
C HIS A 121 -10.25 -2.03 11.80
N GLY A 122 -9.40 -1.29 11.08
CA GLY A 122 -8.64 -0.18 11.68
C GLY A 122 -7.53 -0.60 12.68
N ASN A 123 -7.15 -1.88 12.76
CA ASN A 123 -6.04 -2.36 13.59
C ASN A 123 -4.69 -2.36 12.83
N TYR A 124 -4.01 -1.22 12.85
CA TYR A 124 -2.70 -1.06 12.19
C TYR A 124 -1.57 -1.93 12.79
N PRO A 125 -1.47 -2.16 14.12
CA PRO A 125 -0.53 -3.12 14.69
C PRO A 125 -0.55 -4.51 14.04
N ASP A 126 -1.74 -5.07 13.78
CA ASP A 126 -1.87 -6.39 13.14
C ASP A 126 -1.30 -6.39 11.72
N LEU A 127 -1.51 -5.30 10.96
CA LEU A 127 -0.95 -5.12 9.63
C LEU A 127 0.59 -5.12 9.66
N VAL A 128 1.20 -4.48 10.67
CA VAL A 128 2.66 -4.50 10.87
C VAL A 128 3.14 -5.91 11.19
N THR A 129 2.40 -6.67 12.00
CA THR A 129 2.71 -8.08 12.27
C THR A 129 2.63 -8.92 10.99
N PHE A 130 1.61 -8.73 10.15
CA PHE A 130 1.53 -9.42 8.86
C PHE A 130 2.69 -9.08 7.94
N GLU A 131 3.12 -7.82 7.88
CA GLU A 131 4.32 -7.42 7.13
C GLU A 131 5.56 -8.18 7.61
N GLN A 132 5.77 -8.24 8.93
CA GLN A 132 6.93 -8.91 9.53
C GLN A 132 6.94 -10.43 9.31
N VAL A 133 5.78 -11.06 9.21
CA VAL A 133 5.68 -12.52 9.05
C VAL A 133 5.66 -12.92 7.57
N LEU A 134 4.82 -12.27 6.77
CA LEU A 134 4.48 -12.74 5.42
C LEU A 134 5.31 -12.10 4.31
N TRP A 135 5.75 -10.84 4.45
CA TRP A 135 6.49 -10.11 3.41
C TRP A 135 7.61 -9.22 3.96
N HIS A 136 8.36 -9.70 4.96
CA HIS A 136 9.42 -8.94 5.63
C HIS A 136 10.57 -8.46 4.71
N LEU A 137 10.83 -9.18 3.61
CA LEU A 137 11.80 -8.77 2.57
C LEU A 137 11.19 -7.83 1.51
N GLY A 138 9.90 -7.52 1.62
CA GLY A 138 9.12 -6.76 0.65
C GLY A 138 8.35 -7.64 -0.34
N LEU A 139 7.23 -7.11 -0.84
CA LEU A 139 6.32 -7.84 -1.73
C LEU A 139 6.91 -8.22 -3.08
N SER A 140 7.85 -7.42 -3.61
CA SER A 140 8.52 -7.74 -4.88
C SER A 140 9.39 -9.00 -4.82
N LEU A 141 9.90 -9.35 -3.63
CA LEU A 141 10.68 -10.57 -3.42
C LEU A 141 9.82 -11.72 -2.89
N ASN A 142 8.53 -11.48 -2.64
CA ASN A 142 7.64 -12.51 -2.12
C ASN A 142 7.22 -13.47 -3.26
N PRO A 143 7.41 -14.79 -3.10
CA PRO A 143 6.90 -15.76 -4.07
C PRO A 143 5.37 -15.69 -4.20
N CYS A 144 4.65 -15.40 -3.12
CA CYS A 144 3.20 -15.35 -3.08
C CYS A 144 2.66 -13.95 -3.39
N SER A 145 1.48 -13.91 -4.01
CA SER A 145 0.67 -12.69 -4.11
C SER A 145 -0.20 -12.52 -2.85
N LEU A 146 -0.65 -11.31 -2.57
CA LEU A 146 -1.61 -11.01 -1.49
C LEU A 146 -2.97 -10.69 -2.08
N LEU A 147 -4.03 -11.24 -1.50
CA LEU A 147 -5.41 -10.88 -1.75
C LEU A 147 -6.05 -10.44 -0.44
N PHE A 148 -6.42 -9.16 -0.35
CA PHE A 148 -7.20 -8.66 0.77
C PHE A 148 -8.69 -8.65 0.43
N LEU A 149 -9.52 -9.15 1.35
CA LEU A 149 -10.95 -9.36 1.09
C LEU A 149 -11.85 -8.14 1.32
N GLY A 150 -11.40 -7.10 2.03
CA GLY A 150 -12.21 -5.90 2.33
C GLY A 150 -12.18 -5.55 3.81
N ASP A 151 -13.03 -4.61 4.24
CA ASP A 151 -13.13 -4.10 5.62
C ASP A 151 -11.79 -3.64 6.20
N TYR A 152 -11.20 -2.67 5.50
CA TYR A 152 -9.97 -1.99 5.87
C TYR A 152 -10.21 -0.95 6.98
N VAL A 153 -11.35 -0.27 6.90
CA VAL A 153 -11.71 0.88 7.72
C VAL A 153 -12.84 0.55 8.70
N ASP A 154 -13.11 1.52 9.59
CA ASP A 154 -14.08 1.45 10.68
C ASP A 154 -13.71 0.51 11.85
N ARG A 155 -14.31 0.77 13.02
CA ARG A 155 -14.14 0.06 14.32
C ARG A 155 -12.81 0.25 15.03
N GLY A 156 -11.72 0.45 14.31
CA GLY A 156 -10.39 0.72 14.87
C GLY A 156 -10.02 2.21 14.87
N ALA A 157 -8.90 2.54 15.51
CA ALA A 157 -8.42 3.91 15.66
C ALA A 157 -7.47 4.39 14.53
N TYR A 158 -7.02 3.47 13.67
CA TYR A 158 -5.96 3.71 12.69
C TYR A 158 -6.39 3.42 11.25
N GLY A 159 -7.65 3.71 10.91
CA GLY A 159 -8.19 3.46 9.58
C GLY A 159 -7.44 4.20 8.47
N VAL A 160 -7.04 5.46 8.73
CA VAL A 160 -6.27 6.28 7.77
C VAL A 160 -4.91 5.66 7.49
N GLU A 161 -4.21 5.18 8.51
CA GLU A 161 -2.89 4.58 8.38
C GLU A 161 -2.93 3.24 7.63
N ILE A 162 -3.98 2.45 7.82
CA ILE A 162 -4.20 1.22 7.06
C ILE A 162 -4.42 1.51 5.59
N VAL A 163 -5.35 2.40 5.24
CA VAL A 163 -5.62 2.70 3.82
C VAL A 163 -4.40 3.32 3.15
N ALA A 164 -3.68 4.19 3.84
CA ALA A 164 -2.43 4.77 3.36
C ALA A 164 -1.38 3.69 3.04
N TYR A 165 -1.21 2.72 3.95
CA TYR A 165 -0.29 1.60 3.75
C TYR A 165 -0.69 0.75 2.55
N LEU A 166 -1.94 0.31 2.52
CA LEU A 166 -2.44 -0.60 1.51
C LEU A 166 -2.38 0.04 0.11
N PHE A 167 -2.76 1.31 -0.02
CA PHE A 167 -2.70 2.02 -1.30
C PHE A 167 -1.26 2.23 -1.76
N ALA A 168 -0.35 2.59 -0.85
CA ALA A 168 1.07 2.71 -1.20
C ALA A 168 1.62 1.37 -1.71
N GLN A 169 1.32 0.27 -1.04
CA GLN A 169 1.77 -1.05 -1.46
C GLN A 169 1.11 -1.50 -2.77
N LYS A 170 -0.15 -1.18 -3.01
CA LYS A 170 -0.84 -1.43 -4.28
C LYS A 170 -0.20 -0.68 -5.44
N VAL A 171 0.12 0.60 -5.25
CA VAL A 171 0.82 1.42 -6.26
C VAL A 171 2.22 0.87 -6.53
N LYS A 172 2.92 0.44 -5.48
CA LYS A 172 4.28 -0.09 -5.57
C LYS A 172 4.35 -1.49 -6.20
N ASN A 173 3.38 -2.36 -5.90
CA ASN A 173 3.36 -3.76 -6.30
C ASN A 173 2.02 -4.19 -6.92
N PRO A 174 1.58 -3.55 -8.02
CA PRO A 174 0.22 -3.76 -8.57
C PRO A 174 -0.04 -5.20 -9.01
N THR A 175 1.01 -5.94 -9.43
CA THR A 175 0.89 -7.33 -9.89
C THR A 175 0.95 -8.36 -8.76
N LYS A 176 1.22 -7.93 -7.52
CA LYS A 176 1.39 -8.83 -6.36
C LYS A 176 0.39 -8.53 -5.25
N MET A 177 -0.17 -7.33 -5.21
CA MET A 177 -1.14 -6.92 -4.21
C MET A 177 -2.51 -6.69 -4.83
N PHE A 178 -3.48 -7.49 -4.41
CA PHE A 178 -4.87 -7.45 -4.85
C PHE A 178 -5.76 -7.07 -3.68
N MET A 179 -6.76 -6.23 -3.96
CA MET A 179 -7.65 -5.67 -2.97
C MET A 179 -9.09 -5.80 -3.48
N LEU A 180 -9.98 -6.26 -2.63
CA LEU A 180 -11.42 -6.30 -2.89
C LEU A 180 -12.13 -5.24 -2.05
N ARG A 181 -13.24 -4.73 -2.57
CA ARG A 181 -14.10 -3.80 -1.86
C ARG A 181 -14.95 -4.56 -0.83
N GLY A 182 -14.93 -4.10 0.41
CA GLY A 182 -15.85 -4.55 1.44
C GLY A 182 -17.04 -3.61 1.68
N ASN A 183 -17.83 -3.91 2.70
CA ASN A 183 -19.04 -3.13 3.01
C ASN A 183 -18.69 -1.84 3.76
N HIS A 184 -17.60 -1.82 4.54
CA HIS A 184 -17.12 -0.61 5.20
C HIS A 184 -16.45 0.39 4.23
N GLU A 185 -16.25 0.01 2.97
CA GLU A 185 -15.76 0.88 1.89
C GLU A 185 -16.89 1.60 1.13
N ILE A 186 -18.04 1.79 1.77
CA ILE A 186 -19.22 2.49 1.22
C ILE A 186 -19.46 3.80 2.01
N ARG A 187 -19.60 4.92 1.30
CA ARG A 187 -19.80 6.26 1.89
C ARG A 187 -20.89 6.33 2.96
N GLN A 188 -22.03 5.66 2.74
CA GLN A 188 -23.16 5.66 3.67
C GLN A 188 -22.83 4.96 4.99
N ILE A 189 -22.08 3.85 4.92
CA ILE A 189 -21.65 3.08 6.09
C ILE A 189 -20.60 3.89 6.84
N GLN A 190 -19.58 4.43 6.16
CA GLN A 190 -18.50 5.20 6.80
C GLN A 190 -18.99 6.46 7.54
N LYS A 191 -20.02 7.14 7.03
CA LYS A 191 -20.61 8.30 7.72
C LYS A 191 -21.33 7.92 9.01
N ALA A 192 -21.79 6.67 9.12
CA ALA A 192 -22.38 6.12 10.33
C ALA A 192 -21.32 5.58 11.31
N PHE A 193 -20.07 5.42 10.86
CA PHE A 193 -18.97 4.82 11.61
C PHE A 193 -17.78 5.79 11.79
N THR A 194 -16.61 5.26 12.15
CA THR A 194 -15.50 6.04 12.70
C THR A 194 -14.58 6.63 11.63
N PHE A 195 -14.54 6.10 10.40
CA PHE A 195 -13.55 6.54 9.42
C PHE A 195 -13.65 8.03 9.06
N TYR A 196 -14.87 8.57 8.95
CA TYR A 196 -15.05 10.01 8.69
C TYR A 196 -14.47 10.87 9.84
N LEU A 197 -14.72 10.46 11.08
CA LEU A 197 -14.18 11.12 12.27
C LEU A 197 -12.67 10.90 12.41
N ASP A 198 -12.12 9.78 11.95
CA ASP A 198 -10.68 9.52 11.91
C ASP A 198 -9.99 10.50 10.97
N CYS A 199 -10.57 10.74 9.78
CA CYS A 199 -10.09 11.77 8.87
C CYS A 199 -10.15 13.16 9.52
N GLN A 200 -11.23 13.49 10.21
CA GLN A 200 -11.40 14.78 10.90
C GLN A 200 -10.36 14.97 12.01
N ARG A 201 -10.15 13.95 12.85
CA ARG A 201 -9.13 13.96 13.91
C ARG A 201 -7.71 14.07 13.36
N ARG A 202 -7.44 13.45 12.20
CA ARG A 202 -6.10 13.42 11.62
C ARG A 202 -5.77 14.68 10.82
N PHE A 203 -6.70 15.19 10.01
CA PHE A 203 -6.44 16.26 9.05
C PHE A 203 -7.13 17.59 9.39
N GLY A 204 -7.92 17.64 10.47
CA GLY A 204 -8.66 18.83 10.88
C GLY A 204 -9.91 19.10 10.03
N GLU A 205 -10.69 20.11 10.43
CA GLU A 205 -11.98 20.47 9.84
C GLU A 205 -11.92 20.94 8.38
N GLU A 206 -10.78 21.48 7.95
CA GLU A 206 -10.66 22.08 6.62
C GLU A 206 -10.35 21.05 5.54
N HIS A 207 -9.66 19.96 5.89
CA HIS A 207 -9.06 19.05 4.91
C HIS A 207 -9.56 17.61 5.00
N HIS A 208 -10.29 17.23 6.05
CA HIS A 208 -10.77 15.85 6.21
C HIS A 208 -11.75 15.43 5.12
N VAL A 209 -12.63 16.33 4.68
CA VAL A 209 -13.62 16.04 3.64
C VAL A 209 -12.94 15.72 2.31
N GLU A 210 -11.88 16.44 1.96
CA GLU A 210 -11.10 16.19 0.74
C GLU A 210 -10.43 14.81 0.77
N VAL A 211 -9.76 14.48 1.88
CA VAL A 211 -9.11 13.17 2.05
C VAL A 211 -10.15 12.05 2.02
N TRP A 212 -11.24 12.20 2.77
CA TRP A 212 -12.31 11.21 2.82
C TRP A 212 -12.93 10.98 1.44
N ASN A 213 -13.22 12.04 0.68
CA ASN A 213 -13.77 11.94 -0.67
C ASN A 213 -12.80 11.24 -1.63
N THR A 214 -11.51 11.58 -1.56
CA THR A 214 -10.48 11.02 -2.43
C THR A 214 -10.24 9.55 -2.15
N VAL A 215 -10.16 9.15 -0.87
CA VAL A 215 -10.08 7.74 -0.48
C VAL A 215 -11.32 6.96 -0.96
N ASN A 216 -12.52 7.55 -0.85
CA ASN A 216 -13.73 6.93 -1.37
C ASN A 216 -13.74 6.77 -2.90
N ARG A 217 -13.10 7.67 -3.66
CA ARG A 217 -12.93 7.49 -5.11
C ARG A 217 -12.09 6.25 -5.42
N VAL A 218 -11.07 5.94 -4.60
CA VAL A 218 -10.31 4.68 -4.72
C VAL A 218 -11.22 3.48 -4.44
N PHE A 219 -12.01 3.53 -3.36
CA PHE A 219 -12.95 2.46 -3.01
C PHE A 219 -14.01 2.19 -4.09
N ASP A 220 -14.44 3.22 -4.82
CA ASP A 220 -15.45 3.08 -5.87
C ASP A 220 -14.98 2.26 -7.07
N VAL A 221 -13.68 2.31 -7.37
CA VAL A 221 -13.07 1.59 -8.51
C VAL A 221 -12.49 0.23 -8.13
N MET A 222 -12.57 -0.17 -6.85
CA MET A 222 -12.04 -1.46 -6.40
C MET A 222 -12.82 -2.65 -7.00
N PRO A 223 -12.12 -3.76 -7.30
CA PRO A 223 -12.74 -5.04 -7.63
C PRO A 223 -13.67 -5.55 -6.51
N LEU A 224 -14.71 -6.31 -6.87
CA LEU A 224 -15.69 -6.83 -5.91
C LEU A 224 -15.42 -8.28 -5.50
N ALA A 225 -14.80 -9.05 -6.39
CA ALA A 225 -14.54 -10.47 -6.18
C ALA A 225 -13.24 -10.90 -6.86
N ALA A 226 -12.72 -12.06 -6.45
CA ALA A 226 -11.61 -12.74 -7.08
C ALA A 226 -11.93 -14.22 -7.26
N VAL A 227 -11.38 -14.84 -8.29
CA VAL A 227 -11.38 -16.28 -8.48
C VAL A 227 -9.93 -16.75 -8.58
N ILE A 228 -9.56 -17.69 -7.71
CA ILE A 228 -8.22 -18.29 -7.67
C ILE A 228 -8.26 -19.65 -8.38
N ASP A 229 -7.36 -19.85 -9.34
CA ASP A 229 -7.21 -21.07 -10.16
C ASP A 229 -8.53 -21.56 -10.81
N ASN A 230 -9.48 -20.65 -11.06
CA ASN A 230 -10.85 -20.97 -11.50
C ASN A 230 -11.60 -21.95 -10.60
N LYS A 231 -11.17 -22.09 -9.33
CA LYS A 231 -11.69 -23.07 -8.36
C LYS A 231 -12.22 -22.42 -7.09
N LEU A 232 -11.53 -21.40 -6.57
CA LEU A 232 -11.88 -20.74 -5.32
C LEU A 232 -12.43 -19.34 -5.57
N PHE A 233 -13.72 -19.15 -5.29
CA PHE A 233 -14.36 -17.84 -5.32
C PHE A 233 -14.13 -17.09 -4.00
N CYS A 234 -13.63 -15.87 -4.08
CA CYS A 234 -13.33 -14.99 -2.95
C CYS A 234 -14.14 -13.69 -3.11
N CYS A 235 -14.85 -13.29 -2.07
CA CYS A 235 -15.53 -12.00 -2.01
C CYS A 235 -15.55 -11.52 -0.55
N HIS A 236 -15.73 -10.21 -0.37
CA HIS A 236 -16.09 -9.69 0.95
C HIS A 236 -17.47 -10.22 1.33
N ARG A 237 -17.64 -10.73 2.55
CA ARG A 237 -18.84 -11.42 3.08
C ARG A 237 -20.10 -11.15 2.22
N GLY A 238 -20.50 -12.13 1.42
CA GLY A 238 -21.79 -12.11 0.73
C GLY A 238 -22.92 -12.00 1.75
N SER A 239 -23.97 -11.25 1.42
CA SER A 239 -25.17 -11.19 2.27
C SER A 239 -25.62 -12.62 2.59
N ARG A 240 -26.04 -12.83 3.84
CA ARG A 240 -26.94 -13.95 4.13
C ARG A 240 -28.20 -13.84 3.28
#